data_AF-A0A3Q4GKT5-F1
#
_entry.id   AF-A0A3Q4GKT5-F1
#
_cell.length_a   1.000
_cell.length_b   1.000
_cell.length_c   1.000
_cell.angle_alpha   90.00
_cell.angle_beta   90.00
_cell.angle_gamma   90.00
#
_symmetry.space_group_name_H-M   'P 1'
#
loop_
_entity.id
_entity.type
_entity.pdbx_description
1 polymer ?
#
loop_
_entity_poly.entity_id
_entity_poly.type
_entity_poly.pdbx_seq_one_letter_code
_entity_poly.pdbx_strand_id
1 'polypeptide(L)'
;MSEDWLALLPNSQSEDGCLVQSKHLSSEAQNILSILENCISKIETTAALPALLHLNSKSEIVDKDLSKALEKHWILVERLEKLESLKQESVEEQIRDARIGGEKERAQLGNDLKNSVRDILRYCRAHSDGIIGLRAELDIKIEGNEYKLIKGLKVLHSHMVEKFLISPDEELQLITKQKEFSSSAKDLEKNISLEEEEVAKAIQQVDAEVRKNTIKHLESLLQACSPQEGDVSDDNMSPFEDKQVQAHIQVSKLKQDRLQQEIDQLKIQLKNVVLENRQAERLLQEVRLAKLEVNENAYEMEDNERKKFEKPFSTLEMEYNQIQERRRLAEEKRQEEIRELELKTKAAILIQAWWRGYSVRKALKNKAKSKKAKRDKGKGKGKKTK
;
A
#
# COMPACT_ATOMS: atom_id res chain seq x y z
N MET A 1 -19.63 17.02 -43.20
CA MET A 1 -19.94 17.83 -42.00
C MET A 1 -18.79 17.55 -41.05
N SER A 2 -17.71 18.33 -41.13
CA SER A 2 -17.43 19.52 -40.27
C SER A 2 -17.59 19.18 -38.80
N GLU A 3 -16.50 19.07 -38.03
CA GLU A 3 -15.82 20.20 -37.38
C GLU A 3 -16.80 21.04 -36.56
N ASP A 4 -16.67 20.98 -35.22
CA ASP A 4 -16.77 22.14 -34.32
C ASP A 4 -16.96 21.68 -32.86
N TRP A 5 -15.85 21.39 -32.18
CA TRP A 5 -15.77 21.44 -30.71
C TRP A 5 -14.46 22.06 -30.21
N LEU A 6 -13.77 22.83 -31.06
CA LEU A 6 -12.49 23.49 -30.73
C LEU A 6 -12.59 25.02 -30.59
N ALA A 7 -13.73 25.57 -30.19
CA ALA A 7 -13.90 27.02 -30.09
C ALA A 7 -14.73 27.46 -28.87
N LEU A 8 -14.19 27.30 -27.65
CA LEU A 8 -14.60 28.12 -26.49
C LEU A 8 -13.40 28.37 -25.56
N LEU A 9 -12.45 29.17 -26.03
CA LEU A 9 -11.55 29.94 -25.17
C LEU A 9 -12.02 31.40 -25.21
N PRO A 10 -12.50 31.98 -24.10
CA PRO A 10 -12.54 33.42 -23.96
C PRO A 10 -11.12 33.93 -23.73
N ASN A 11 -10.70 34.79 -24.65
CA ASN A 11 -9.54 35.64 -24.52
C ASN A 11 -9.81 36.65 -23.38
N SER A 12 -9.00 36.63 -22.32
CA SER A 12 -8.97 37.70 -21.32
C SER A 12 -7.51 38.03 -21.00
N GLN A 13 -6.95 38.93 -21.80
CA GLN A 13 -6.01 39.91 -21.26
C GLN A 13 -6.81 40.83 -20.33
N SER A 14 -6.60 40.69 -19.03
CA SER A 14 -6.81 41.74 -18.05
C SER A 14 -5.72 41.56 -17.00
N GLU A 15 -4.85 42.55 -16.94
CA GLU A 15 -3.98 42.80 -15.81
C GLU A 15 -4.86 42.95 -14.55
N ASP A 16 -4.62 42.12 -13.55
CA ASP A 16 -4.51 42.54 -12.15
C ASP A 16 -4.02 41.38 -11.28
N GLY A 17 -3.06 41.71 -10.43
CA GLY A 17 -2.14 40.74 -9.83
C GLY A 17 -2.76 39.78 -8.81
N CYS A 18 -2.27 38.55 -8.84
CA CYS A 18 -1.82 37.87 -7.62
C CYS A 18 -0.80 36.80 -8.02
N LEU A 19 0.35 36.79 -7.34
CA LEU A 19 1.43 35.83 -7.56
C LEU A 19 0.90 34.40 -7.54
N VAL A 20 1.06 33.68 -8.66
CA VAL A 20 1.16 32.21 -8.62
C VAL A 20 2.45 31.90 -7.89
N GLN A 21 2.37 31.80 -6.56
CA GLN A 21 3.42 31.15 -5.79
C GLN A 21 3.46 29.69 -6.27
N SER A 22 4.54 29.33 -6.95
CA SER A 22 4.88 27.93 -7.19
C SER A 22 4.90 27.25 -5.83
N LYS A 23 3.90 26.41 -5.55
CA LYS A 23 3.83 25.61 -4.32
C LYS A 23 4.99 24.62 -4.33
N HIS A 24 6.13 25.05 -3.82
CA HIS A 24 7.26 24.18 -3.59
C HIS A 24 6.98 23.36 -2.34
N LEU A 25 7.06 22.04 -2.48
CA LEU A 25 7.09 21.12 -1.34
C LEU A 25 8.12 21.61 -0.32
N SER A 26 7.76 21.58 0.96
CA SER A 26 8.72 21.84 2.04
C SER A 26 9.95 20.93 1.88
N SER A 27 11.13 21.42 2.25
CA SER A 27 12.37 20.62 2.23
C SER A 27 12.22 19.31 3.03
N GLU A 28 11.44 19.32 4.11
CA GLU A 28 11.13 18.12 4.89
C GLU A 28 10.19 17.16 4.14
N ALA A 29 9.18 17.70 3.43
CA ALA A 29 8.29 16.90 2.60
C ALA A 29 9.05 16.27 1.42
N GLN A 30 9.98 17.00 0.80
CA GLN A 30 10.88 16.48 -0.24
C GLN A 30 11.80 15.38 0.32
N ASN A 31 12.35 15.56 1.53
CA ASN A 31 13.15 14.54 2.19
C ASN A 31 12.34 13.25 2.41
N ILE A 32 11.14 13.37 2.98
CA ILE A 32 10.23 12.25 3.24
C ILE A 32 9.87 11.52 1.93
N LEU A 33 9.52 12.25 0.88
CA LEU A 33 9.21 11.67 -0.44
C LEU A 33 10.43 10.95 -1.03
N SER A 34 11.63 11.57 -0.96
CA SER A 34 12.85 10.92 -1.45
C SER A 34 13.18 9.63 -0.69
N ILE A 35 12.91 9.58 0.61
CA ILE A 35 13.10 8.37 1.42
C ILE A 35 12.11 7.30 0.97
N LEU A 36 10.86 7.66 0.71
CA LEU A 36 9.83 6.73 0.23
C LEU A 36 10.16 6.19 -1.18
N GLU A 37 10.59 7.04 -2.11
CA GLU A 37 11.07 6.64 -3.44
C GLU A 37 12.27 5.70 -3.36
N ASN A 38 13.22 5.99 -2.47
CA ASN A 38 14.37 5.12 -2.21
C ASN A 38 13.94 3.76 -1.63
N CYS A 39 12.92 3.73 -0.77
CA CYS A 39 12.37 2.49 -0.23
C CYS A 39 11.68 1.66 -1.32
N ILE A 40 10.87 2.29 -2.17
CA ILE A 40 10.23 1.64 -3.32
C ILE A 40 11.31 1.02 -4.22
N SER A 41 12.34 1.79 -4.59
CA SER A 41 13.43 1.32 -5.44
C SER A 41 14.21 0.13 -4.84
N LYS A 42 14.43 0.12 -3.52
CA LYS A 42 15.08 -1.00 -2.81
C LYS A 42 14.22 -2.27 -2.81
N ILE A 43 12.91 -2.13 -2.61
CA ILE A 43 11.99 -3.28 -2.62
C ILE A 43 11.88 -3.82 -4.04
N GLU A 44 11.81 -2.95 -5.06
CA GLU A 44 11.77 -3.35 -6.47
C GLU A 44 13.06 -4.09 -6.89
N THR A 45 14.23 -3.58 -6.52
CA THR A 45 15.51 -4.25 -6.82
C THR A 45 15.64 -5.59 -6.09
N THR A 46 15.18 -5.69 -4.83
CA THR A 46 15.20 -6.94 -4.06
C THR A 46 14.24 -7.97 -4.65
N ALA A 47 13.05 -7.55 -5.08
CA ALA A 47 12.05 -8.43 -5.69
C ALA A 47 12.49 -8.92 -7.07
N ALA A 48 13.21 -8.10 -7.83
CA ALA A 48 13.77 -8.50 -9.13
C ALA A 48 15.04 -9.34 -9.01
N LEU A 49 15.77 -9.25 -7.88
CA LEU A 49 17.08 -9.87 -7.71
C LEU A 49 17.12 -11.36 -8.02
N PRO A 50 16.20 -12.22 -7.54
CA PRO A 50 16.24 -13.65 -7.85
C PRO A 50 16.16 -13.91 -9.36
N ALA A 51 15.23 -13.24 -10.04
CA ALA A 51 15.08 -13.37 -11.49
C ALA A 51 16.32 -12.87 -12.24
N LEU A 52 16.94 -11.78 -11.77
CA LEU A 52 18.18 -11.24 -12.34
C LEU A 52 19.38 -12.20 -12.18
N LEU A 53 19.50 -12.87 -11.02
CA LEU A 53 20.58 -13.84 -10.76
C LEU A 53 20.46 -15.09 -11.62
N HIS A 54 19.25 -15.41 -12.10
CA HIS A 54 18.99 -16.51 -13.02
C HIS A 54 19.16 -16.13 -14.50
N LEU A 55 19.46 -14.86 -14.82
CA LEU A 55 19.73 -14.44 -16.20
C LEU A 55 21.05 -15.02 -16.69
N ASN A 56 21.01 -15.66 -17.84
CA ASN A 56 22.19 -16.24 -18.47
C ASN A 56 23.04 -15.12 -19.10
N SER A 57 24.37 -15.19 -18.97
CA SER A 57 25.32 -14.15 -19.40
C SER A 57 25.34 -13.85 -20.90
N LYS A 58 24.61 -14.64 -21.68
CA LYS A 58 24.39 -14.48 -23.13
C LYS A 58 23.25 -13.52 -23.50
N SER A 59 22.53 -12.96 -22.53
CA SER A 59 21.50 -11.96 -22.81
C SER A 59 22.13 -10.66 -23.32
N GLU A 60 21.89 -10.34 -24.60
CA GLU A 60 22.38 -9.13 -25.30
C GLU A 60 21.82 -7.82 -24.69
N ILE A 61 20.80 -7.94 -23.84
CA ILE A 61 20.04 -6.83 -23.25
C ILE A 61 20.74 -6.27 -21.99
N VAL A 62 21.66 -7.02 -21.39
CA VAL A 62 22.27 -6.66 -20.09
C VAL A 62 23.52 -5.80 -20.27
N ASP A 63 23.62 -4.70 -19.52
CA ASP A 63 24.81 -3.84 -19.50
C ASP A 63 26.10 -4.64 -19.26
N LYS A 64 27.18 -4.22 -19.92
CA LYS A 64 28.47 -4.94 -19.95
C LYS A 64 29.07 -5.13 -18.56
N ASP A 65 28.83 -4.19 -17.65
CA ASP A 65 29.35 -4.28 -16.29
C ASP A 65 28.46 -5.13 -15.37
N LEU A 66 27.14 -5.14 -15.59
CA LEU A 66 26.22 -6.06 -14.92
C LEU A 66 26.44 -7.51 -15.39
N SER A 67 26.62 -7.74 -16.69
CA SER A 67 26.89 -9.05 -17.28
C SER A 67 28.18 -9.66 -16.70
N LYS A 68 29.26 -8.88 -16.56
CA LYS A 68 30.49 -9.34 -15.89
C LYS A 68 30.28 -9.69 -14.42
N ALA A 69 29.44 -8.92 -13.70
CA ALA A 69 29.17 -9.18 -12.29
C ALA A 69 28.34 -10.47 -12.10
N LEU A 70 27.35 -10.68 -12.97
CA LEU A 70 26.53 -11.90 -13.02
C LEU A 70 27.35 -13.13 -13.41
N GLU A 71 28.21 -13.02 -14.42
CA GLU A 71 29.11 -14.12 -14.84
C GLU A 71 30.03 -14.55 -13.69
N LYS A 72 30.63 -13.59 -12.97
CA LYS A 72 31.45 -13.89 -11.79
C LYS A 72 30.64 -14.60 -10.70
N HIS A 73 29.40 -14.17 -10.44
CA HIS A 73 28.53 -14.83 -9.48
C HIS A 73 28.20 -16.26 -9.91
N TRP A 74 27.85 -16.46 -11.17
CA TRP A 74 27.51 -17.76 -11.72
C TRP A 74 28.68 -18.76 -11.64
N ILE A 75 29.90 -18.36 -11.99
CA ILE A 75 31.10 -19.20 -11.86
C ILE A 75 31.32 -19.63 -10.40
N LEU A 76 31.06 -18.75 -9.43
CA LEU A 76 31.19 -19.06 -8.00
C LEU A 76 30.11 -20.04 -7.53
N VAL A 77 28.87 -19.90 -8.03
CA VAL A 77 27.76 -20.84 -7.77
C VAL A 77 28.08 -22.22 -8.35
N GLU A 78 28.54 -22.29 -9.60
CA GLU A 78 28.90 -23.55 -10.25
C GLU A 78 30.07 -24.25 -9.51
N ARG A 79 31.05 -23.48 -9.02
CA ARG A 79 32.14 -24.02 -8.20
C ARG A 79 31.65 -24.53 -6.85
N LEU A 80 30.63 -23.90 -6.25
CA LEU A 80 30.04 -24.34 -4.99
C LEU A 80 29.29 -25.66 -5.18
N GLU A 81 28.47 -25.76 -6.23
CA GLU A 81 27.75 -26.98 -6.60
C GLU A 81 28.70 -28.16 -6.82
N LYS A 82 29.82 -27.94 -7.54
CA LYS A 82 30.88 -28.95 -7.74
C LYS A 82 31.53 -29.40 -6.42
N LEU A 83 31.73 -28.49 -5.45
CA LEU A 83 32.28 -28.82 -4.13
C LEU A 83 31.27 -29.52 -3.20
N GLU A 84 29.98 -29.34 -3.46
CA GLU A 84 28.90 -30.04 -2.75
C GLU A 84 28.69 -31.46 -3.28
N SER A 85 28.74 -31.66 -4.61
CA SER A 85 28.65 -33.01 -5.21
C SER A 85 29.81 -33.90 -4.79
N LEU A 86 31.04 -33.39 -4.77
CA LEU A 86 32.24 -34.11 -4.29
C LEU A 86 32.15 -34.53 -2.81
N LYS A 87 31.30 -33.87 -2.01
CA LYS A 87 31.07 -34.22 -0.59
C LYS A 87 30.20 -35.46 -0.44
N GLN A 88 29.30 -35.72 -1.39
CA GLN A 88 28.37 -36.84 -1.35
C GLN A 88 29.03 -38.15 -1.81
N GLU A 89 30.10 -38.09 -2.61
CA GLU A 89 30.79 -39.27 -3.17
C GLU A 89 31.95 -39.82 -2.32
N SER A 90 32.44 -39.08 -1.31
CA SER A 90 33.59 -39.55 -0.52
C SER A 90 33.18 -40.46 0.65
N VAL A 91 33.23 -41.77 0.42
CA VAL A 91 33.19 -42.80 1.47
C VAL A 91 34.54 -42.81 2.22
N GLU A 92 34.43 -42.63 3.54
CA GLU A 92 35.29 -43.12 4.64
C GLU A 92 36.80 -43.34 4.35
N GLU A 93 37.65 -42.44 4.90
CA GLU A 93 38.85 -42.72 5.74
C GLU A 93 40.01 -41.69 5.53
N GLN A 94 40.06 -40.90 4.46
CA GLN A 94 41.11 -39.86 4.23
C GLN A 94 40.85 -38.51 4.94
N ILE A 95 40.08 -38.54 6.04
CA ILE A 95 39.04 -37.54 6.33
C ILE A 95 39.46 -36.30 7.17
N ARG A 96 40.64 -36.21 7.80
CA ARG A 96 40.90 -35.06 8.69
C ARG A 96 41.50 -33.83 8.01
N ASP A 97 42.62 -33.98 7.31
CA ASP A 97 43.32 -32.82 6.73
C ASP A 97 42.67 -32.30 5.44
N ALA A 98 42.12 -33.20 4.60
CA ALA A 98 41.34 -32.85 3.42
C ALA A 98 40.02 -32.16 3.79
N ARG A 99 39.40 -32.53 4.92
CA ARG A 99 38.17 -31.90 5.43
C ARG A 99 38.43 -30.51 5.99
N ILE A 100 39.53 -30.29 6.71
CA ILE A 100 39.93 -28.95 7.17
C ILE A 100 40.27 -28.04 5.99
N GLY A 101 40.95 -28.56 4.96
CA GLY A 101 41.23 -27.84 3.71
C GLY A 101 39.96 -27.47 2.94
N GLY A 102 39.06 -28.44 2.76
CA GLY A 102 37.78 -28.23 2.08
C GLY A 102 36.81 -27.32 2.83
N GLU A 103 36.80 -27.35 4.17
CA GLU A 103 36.02 -26.41 4.99
C GLU A 103 36.53 -24.97 4.85
N LYS A 104 37.85 -24.77 4.79
CA LYS A 104 38.45 -23.44 4.51
C LYS A 104 38.14 -22.96 3.11
N GLU A 105 38.22 -23.83 2.10
CA GLU A 105 37.87 -23.48 0.73
C GLU A 105 36.39 -23.13 0.58
N ARG A 106 35.49 -23.86 1.26
CA ARG A 106 34.06 -23.51 1.32
C ARG A 106 33.80 -22.20 2.05
N ALA A 107 34.49 -21.95 3.16
CA ALA A 107 34.37 -20.68 3.88
C ALA A 107 34.85 -19.50 3.01
N GLN A 108 35.93 -19.69 2.26
CA GLN A 108 36.43 -18.69 1.31
C GLN A 108 35.43 -18.48 0.17
N LEU A 109 34.95 -19.55 -0.46
CA LEU A 109 33.97 -19.47 -1.54
C LEU A 109 32.65 -18.83 -1.07
N GLY A 110 32.21 -19.11 0.15
CA GLY A 110 31.04 -18.47 0.75
C GLY A 110 31.24 -16.97 0.98
N ASN A 111 32.46 -16.54 1.34
CA ASN A 111 32.78 -15.11 1.42
C ASN A 111 32.83 -14.46 0.03
N ASP A 112 33.38 -15.15 -0.96
CA ASP A 112 33.45 -14.66 -2.34
C ASP A 112 32.06 -14.53 -2.97
N LEU A 113 31.15 -15.48 -2.71
CA LEU A 113 29.74 -15.41 -3.14
C LEU A 113 29.01 -14.23 -2.50
N LYS A 114 29.22 -13.99 -1.20
CA LYS A 114 28.67 -12.80 -0.52
C LYS A 114 29.19 -11.50 -1.13
N ASN A 115 30.47 -11.47 -1.48
CA ASN A 115 31.07 -10.32 -2.13
C ASN A 115 30.48 -10.12 -3.54
N SER A 116 30.27 -11.18 -4.31
CA SER A 116 29.68 -11.08 -5.65
C SER A 116 28.23 -10.59 -5.61
N VAL A 117 27.40 -11.08 -4.68
CA VAL A 117 26.03 -10.56 -4.49
C VAL A 117 26.06 -9.10 -4.06
N ARG A 118 27.00 -8.71 -3.19
CA ARG A 118 27.17 -7.31 -2.78
C ARG A 118 27.58 -6.42 -3.97
N ASP A 119 28.41 -6.92 -4.87
CA ASP A 119 28.84 -6.19 -6.06
C ASP A 119 27.66 -5.99 -7.03
N ILE A 120 26.84 -7.03 -7.24
CA ILE A 120 25.60 -6.94 -8.02
C ILE A 120 24.64 -5.94 -7.38
N LEU A 121 24.40 -6.01 -6.07
CA LEU A 121 23.54 -5.05 -5.36
C LEU A 121 24.08 -3.62 -5.42
N ARG A 122 25.40 -3.43 -5.39
CA ARG A 122 26.03 -2.11 -5.52
C ARG A 122 25.79 -1.54 -6.91
N TYR A 123 25.91 -2.37 -7.95
CA TYR A 123 25.52 -1.99 -9.32
C TYR A 123 24.03 -1.64 -9.38
N CYS A 124 23.16 -2.46 -8.78
CA CYS A 124 21.72 -2.21 -8.79
C CYS A 124 21.30 -0.90 -8.13
N ARG A 125 22.01 -0.52 -7.07
CA ARG A 125 21.79 0.75 -6.38
C ARG A 125 22.29 1.94 -7.20
N ALA A 126 23.35 1.78 -7.99
CA ALA A 126 23.88 2.84 -8.84
C ALA A 126 23.03 3.06 -10.10
N HIS A 127 22.32 2.02 -10.56
CA HIS A 127 21.54 2.01 -11.79
C HIS A 127 20.12 1.48 -11.57
N SER A 128 19.37 2.09 -10.64
CA SER A 128 17.99 1.67 -10.32
C SER A 128 17.06 1.73 -11.53
N ASP A 129 17.15 2.79 -12.33
CA ASP A 129 16.26 3.02 -13.48
C ASP A 129 16.54 2.03 -14.61
N GLY A 130 17.81 1.67 -14.81
CA GLY A 130 18.23 0.64 -15.76
C GLY A 130 17.65 -0.72 -15.40
N ILE A 131 17.55 -1.06 -14.12
CA ILE A 131 16.96 -2.33 -13.68
C ILE A 131 15.45 -2.34 -13.84
N ILE A 132 14.78 -1.22 -13.58
CA ILE A 132 13.34 -1.09 -13.82
C ILE A 132 13.05 -1.28 -15.32
N GLY A 133 13.88 -0.70 -16.20
CA GLY A 133 13.82 -0.91 -17.65
C GLY A 133 14.05 -2.37 -18.05
N LEU A 134 15.15 -2.97 -17.59
CA LEU A 134 15.47 -4.39 -17.82
C LEU A 134 14.36 -5.31 -17.36
N ARG A 135 13.73 -5.01 -16.22
CA ARG A 135 12.61 -5.79 -15.68
C ARG A 135 11.38 -5.74 -16.59
N ALA A 136 11.05 -4.55 -17.12
CA ALA A 136 9.92 -4.37 -18.03
C ALA A 136 10.16 -5.07 -19.37
N GLU A 137 11.41 -5.06 -19.84
CA GLU A 137 11.83 -5.68 -21.11
C GLU A 137 11.93 -7.22 -21.01
N LEU A 138 12.34 -7.74 -19.85
CA LEU A 138 12.48 -9.18 -19.59
C LEU A 138 11.19 -9.84 -19.06
N ASP A 139 10.05 -9.14 -19.05
CA ASP A 139 8.77 -9.56 -18.46
C ASP A 139 8.92 -10.28 -17.11
N ILE A 140 9.79 -9.75 -16.24
CA ILE A 140 9.99 -10.32 -14.90
C ILE A 140 8.74 -10.01 -14.08
N LYS A 141 7.84 -11.01 -14.03
CA LYS A 141 6.63 -10.98 -13.21
C LYS A 141 7.01 -11.04 -11.74
N ILE A 142 7.02 -9.87 -11.11
CA ILE A 142 6.89 -9.79 -9.65
C ILE A 142 5.43 -10.14 -9.37
N GLU A 143 5.15 -11.41 -9.12
CA GLU A 143 3.83 -11.90 -8.79
C GLU A 143 3.82 -12.28 -7.30
N GLY A 144 2.84 -11.77 -6.54
CA GLY A 144 2.70 -12.07 -5.12
C GLY A 144 2.60 -10.85 -4.21
N ASN A 145 3.17 -10.99 -3.01
CA ASN A 145 3.04 -10.00 -1.92
C ASN A 145 3.94 -8.78 -2.13
N GLU A 146 5.10 -8.98 -2.76
CA GLU A 146 6.07 -7.95 -3.13
C GLU A 146 5.43 -6.94 -4.08
N TYR A 147 4.68 -7.41 -5.09
CA TYR A 147 3.97 -6.54 -6.01
C TYR A 147 2.85 -5.76 -5.33
N LYS A 148 2.06 -6.40 -4.46
CA LYS A 148 1.02 -5.73 -3.67
C LYS A 148 1.62 -4.63 -2.81
N LEU A 149 2.77 -4.89 -2.19
CA LEU A 149 3.51 -3.93 -1.38
C LEU A 149 4.05 -2.76 -2.22
N ILE A 150 4.72 -3.04 -3.34
CA ILE A 150 5.23 -2.01 -4.26
C ILE A 150 4.09 -1.13 -4.77
N LYS A 151 2.97 -1.73 -5.18
CA LYS A 151 1.78 -1.00 -5.64
C LYS A 151 1.19 -0.13 -4.53
N GLY A 152 1.06 -0.67 -3.31
CA GLY A 152 0.58 0.09 -2.16
C GLY A 152 1.47 1.29 -1.81
N LEU A 153 2.80 1.09 -1.82
CA LEU A 153 3.75 2.16 -1.56
C LEU A 153 3.74 3.24 -2.64
N LYS A 154 3.53 2.89 -3.92
CA LYS A 154 3.36 3.87 -5.01
C LYS A 154 2.09 4.70 -4.84
N VAL A 155 0.97 4.06 -4.46
CA VAL A 155 -0.28 4.77 -4.15
C VAL A 155 -0.10 5.71 -2.95
N LEU A 156 0.57 5.25 -1.90
CA LEU A 156 0.91 6.08 -0.74
C LEU A 156 1.77 7.28 -1.16
N HIS A 157 2.79 7.06 -1.98
CA HIS A 157 3.64 8.14 -2.51
C HIS A 157 2.82 9.19 -3.24
N SER A 158 1.94 8.79 -4.17
CA SER A 158 1.04 9.71 -4.88
C SER A 158 0.15 10.50 -3.91
N HIS A 159 -0.44 9.82 -2.92
CA HIS A 159 -1.29 10.47 -1.92
C HIS A 159 -0.51 11.47 -1.04
N MET A 160 0.73 11.14 -0.68
CA MET A 160 1.60 12.02 0.10
C MET A 160 2.03 13.24 -0.71
N VAL A 161 2.33 13.08 -2.00
CA VAL A 161 2.60 14.21 -2.90
C VAL A 161 1.39 15.14 -2.95
N GLU A 162 0.19 14.60 -3.16
CA GLU A 162 -1.05 15.38 -3.15
C GLU A 162 -1.27 16.10 -1.81
N LYS A 163 -1.11 15.40 -0.68
CA LYS A 163 -1.27 15.96 0.66
C LYS A 163 -0.24 17.04 1.00
N PHE A 164 1.02 16.88 0.60
CA PHE A 164 2.06 17.88 0.85
C PHE A 164 1.96 19.10 -0.08
N LEU A 165 1.23 18.99 -1.19
CA LEU A 165 0.88 20.12 -2.06
C LEU A 165 -0.36 20.88 -1.58
N ILE A 166 -1.15 20.29 -0.67
CA ILE A 166 -2.31 20.94 -0.02
C ILE A 166 -1.80 21.75 1.17
N SER A 167 -2.02 23.07 1.12
CA SER A 167 -1.66 23.97 2.23
C SER A 167 -2.56 23.70 3.45
N PRO A 168 -2.08 23.85 4.70
CA PRO A 168 -2.92 23.71 5.91
C PRO A 168 -4.19 24.57 5.87
N ASP A 169 -4.13 25.77 5.28
CA ASP A 169 -5.29 26.65 5.09
C ASP A 169 -6.30 26.09 4.08
N GLU A 170 -5.82 25.39 3.04
CA GLU A 170 -6.69 24.76 2.03
C GLU A 170 -7.39 23.52 2.60
N GLU A 171 -6.73 22.76 3.47
CA GLU A 171 -7.34 21.63 4.17
C GLU A 171 -8.45 22.09 5.14
N LEU A 172 -8.21 23.17 5.89
CA LEU A 172 -9.25 23.77 6.75
C LEU A 172 -10.42 24.35 5.94
N GLN A 173 -10.15 24.97 4.79
CA GLN A 173 -11.21 25.45 3.89
C GLN A 173 -12.02 24.30 3.29
N LEU A 174 -11.40 23.18 2.94
CA LEU A 174 -12.10 21.99 2.45
C LEU A 174 -12.99 21.37 3.53
N ILE A 175 -12.48 21.25 4.76
CA ILE A 175 -13.26 20.75 5.90
C ILE A 175 -14.43 21.69 6.23
N THR A 176 -14.21 23.01 6.17
CA THR A 176 -15.24 24.01 6.43
C THR A 176 -16.34 23.97 5.36
N LYS A 177 -15.96 23.93 4.08
CA LYS A 177 -16.90 23.78 2.95
C LYS A 177 -17.73 22.51 3.08
N GLN A 178 -17.11 21.38 3.42
CA GLN A 178 -17.80 20.10 3.61
C GLN A 178 -18.82 20.16 4.77
N LYS A 179 -18.50 20.91 5.83
CA LYS A 179 -19.41 21.13 6.97
C LYS A 179 -20.56 22.07 6.61
N GLU A 180 -20.32 23.12 5.85
CA GLU A 180 -21.34 24.06 5.35
C GLU A 180 -22.36 23.37 4.42
N PHE A 181 -21.89 22.47 3.54
CA PHE A 181 -22.79 21.63 2.72
C PHE A 181 -23.69 20.74 3.58
N SER A 182 -23.18 20.21 4.70
CA SER A 182 -23.95 19.34 5.60
C SER A 182 -25.02 20.09 6.40
N SER A 183 -24.79 21.37 6.75
CA SER A 183 -25.81 22.20 7.39
C SER A 183 -26.84 22.71 6.39
N SER A 184 -26.42 23.14 5.21
CA SER A 184 -27.33 23.59 4.15
C SER A 184 -28.27 22.48 3.69
N ALA A 185 -27.80 21.23 3.61
CA ALA A 185 -28.64 20.08 3.29
C ALA A 185 -29.77 19.87 4.32
N LYS A 186 -29.47 20.03 5.62
CA LYS A 186 -30.47 19.91 6.70
C LYS A 186 -31.49 21.04 6.70
N ASP A 187 -31.07 22.24 6.33
CA ASP A 187 -31.97 23.40 6.25
C ASP A 187 -32.86 23.33 5.00
N LEU A 188 -32.34 22.85 3.87
CA LEU A 188 -33.12 22.55 2.68
C LEU A 188 -34.16 21.45 2.94
N GLU A 189 -33.79 20.38 3.64
CA GLU A 189 -34.71 19.28 3.99
C GLU A 189 -35.87 19.75 4.88
N LYS A 190 -35.61 20.66 5.81
CA LYS A 190 -36.67 21.30 6.63
C LYS A 190 -37.58 22.19 5.79
N ASN A 191 -37.01 22.99 4.88
CA ASN A 191 -37.80 23.87 4.02
C ASN A 191 -38.68 23.06 3.06
N ILE A 192 -38.16 21.98 2.48
CA ILE A 192 -38.94 21.04 1.66
C ILE A 192 -40.08 20.44 2.48
N SER A 193 -39.82 20.01 3.72
CA SER A 193 -40.86 19.45 4.60
C SER A 193 -41.98 20.48 4.91
N LEU A 194 -41.62 21.75 5.11
CA LEU A 194 -42.59 22.84 5.33
C LEU A 194 -43.41 23.15 4.08
N GLU A 195 -42.75 23.26 2.92
CA GLU A 195 -43.43 23.49 1.63
C GLU A 195 -44.37 22.31 1.27
N GLU A 196 -43.97 21.07 1.54
CA GLU A 196 -44.81 19.89 1.34
C GLU A 196 -46.06 19.93 2.24
N GLU A 197 -45.95 20.40 3.48
CA GLU A 197 -47.10 20.56 4.38
C GLU A 197 -48.05 21.68 3.90
N GLU A 198 -47.52 22.79 3.40
CA GLU A 198 -48.32 23.88 2.83
C GLU A 198 -49.06 23.44 1.56
N VAL A 199 -48.38 22.72 0.66
CA VAL A 199 -48.99 22.16 -0.55
C VAL A 199 -50.08 21.15 -0.19
N ALA A 200 -49.87 20.29 0.82
CA ALA A 200 -50.89 19.35 1.29
C ALA A 200 -52.13 20.07 1.84
N LYS A 201 -51.96 21.17 2.58
CA LYS A 201 -53.07 22.01 3.07
C LYS A 201 -53.81 22.69 1.92
N ALA A 202 -53.09 23.23 0.93
CA ALA A 202 -53.69 23.86 -0.25
C ALA A 202 -54.50 22.87 -1.10
N ILE A 203 -53.98 21.65 -1.31
CA ILE A 203 -54.70 20.57 -2.01
C ILE A 203 -55.99 20.23 -1.27
N GLN A 204 -55.94 20.05 0.06
CA GLN A 204 -57.13 19.76 0.86
C GLN A 204 -58.20 20.87 0.78
N GLN A 205 -57.77 22.14 0.75
CA GLN A 205 -58.67 23.28 0.61
C GLN A 205 -59.32 23.32 -0.79
N VAL A 206 -58.54 23.12 -1.84
CA VAL A 206 -59.06 23.05 -3.23
C VAL A 206 -60.04 21.89 -3.36
N ASP A 207 -59.71 20.70 -2.85
CA ASP A 207 -60.61 19.54 -2.86
C ASP A 207 -61.91 19.79 -2.09
N ALA A 208 -61.85 20.50 -0.95
CA ALA A 208 -63.03 20.89 -0.18
C ALA A 208 -63.91 21.87 -0.96
N GLU A 209 -63.31 22.84 -1.64
CA GLU A 209 -64.04 23.83 -2.45
C GLU A 209 -64.65 23.20 -3.72
N VAL A 210 -63.92 22.29 -4.39
CA VAL A 210 -64.44 21.52 -5.52
C VAL A 210 -65.63 20.67 -5.08
N ARG A 211 -65.54 19.95 -3.94
CA ARG A 211 -66.67 19.20 -3.36
C ARG A 211 -67.87 20.09 -3.07
N LYS A 212 -67.65 21.29 -2.52
CA LYS A 212 -68.72 22.24 -2.21
C LYS A 212 -69.39 22.76 -3.48
N ASN A 213 -68.62 23.08 -4.51
CA ASN A 213 -69.13 23.60 -5.78
C ASN A 213 -69.84 22.53 -6.61
N THR A 214 -69.37 21.27 -6.58
CA THR A 214 -70.10 20.16 -7.22
C THR A 214 -71.42 19.86 -6.52
N ILE A 215 -71.48 19.90 -5.18
CA ILE A 215 -72.73 19.75 -4.44
C ILE A 215 -73.72 20.86 -4.80
N LYS A 216 -73.29 22.13 -4.79
CA LYS A 216 -74.15 23.26 -5.20
C LYS A 216 -74.64 23.14 -6.65
N HIS A 217 -73.78 22.67 -7.56
CA HIS A 217 -74.16 22.48 -8.95
C HIS A 217 -75.21 21.36 -9.10
N LEU A 218 -75.04 20.24 -8.38
CA LEU A 218 -76.02 19.15 -8.35
C LEU A 218 -77.34 19.59 -7.71
N GLU A 219 -77.30 20.38 -6.63
CA GLU A 219 -78.49 20.98 -6.01
C GLU A 219 -79.21 21.94 -6.97
N SER A 220 -78.47 22.78 -7.68
CA SER A 220 -79.03 23.72 -8.66
C SER A 220 -79.66 23.00 -9.86
N LEU A 221 -79.06 21.90 -10.32
CA LEU A 221 -79.65 21.03 -11.35
C LEU A 221 -80.91 20.31 -10.86
N LEU A 222 -80.93 19.86 -9.60
CA LEU A 222 -82.10 19.23 -8.99
C LEU A 222 -83.26 20.23 -8.83
N GLN A 223 -82.94 21.49 -8.52
CA GLN A 223 -83.93 22.55 -8.37
C GLN A 223 -84.46 23.07 -9.72
N ALA A 224 -83.62 23.05 -10.76
CA ALA A 224 -84.04 23.32 -12.14
C ALA A 224 -84.93 22.21 -12.72
N CYS A 225 -84.87 20.99 -12.16
CA CYS A 225 -85.71 19.85 -12.56
C CYS A 225 -86.98 19.66 -11.70
N SER A 226 -87.31 20.58 -10.79
CA SER A 226 -88.63 20.54 -10.14
C SER A 226 -89.71 20.98 -11.14
N PRO A 227 -90.81 20.24 -11.32
CA PRO A 227 -91.80 20.56 -12.33
C PRO A 227 -92.70 21.70 -11.84
N GLN A 228 -92.70 22.83 -12.54
CA GLN A 228 -93.83 23.74 -12.53
C GLN A 228 -94.18 24.13 -13.97
N GLU A 229 -95.39 23.72 -14.34
CA GLU A 229 -96.10 23.94 -15.59
C GLU A 229 -96.08 25.42 -15.99
N GLY A 230 -95.80 25.71 -17.26
CA GLY A 230 -95.80 27.08 -17.76
C GLY A 230 -95.24 27.22 -19.18
N ASP A 231 -96.12 26.95 -20.14
CA ASP A 231 -96.07 27.29 -21.57
C ASP A 231 -95.48 28.68 -21.88
N VAL A 232 -94.31 28.77 -22.56
CA VAL A 232 -93.92 29.94 -23.38
C VAL A 232 -92.92 29.55 -24.49
N SER A 233 -93.45 29.53 -25.71
CA SER A 233 -92.88 30.04 -26.97
C SER A 233 -91.36 29.91 -27.21
N ASP A 234 -91.06 28.89 -28.00
CA ASP A 234 -89.84 28.67 -28.78
C ASP A 234 -89.96 29.48 -30.08
N ASP A 235 -89.23 30.60 -30.22
CA ASP A 235 -88.97 31.21 -31.52
C ASP A 235 -87.79 32.19 -31.48
N ASN A 236 -86.93 32.06 -32.51
CA ASN A 236 -85.72 32.82 -32.84
C ASN A 236 -84.38 32.42 -32.18
N MET A 237 -83.79 31.32 -32.67
CA MET A 237 -82.35 31.25 -32.96
C MET A 237 -82.12 30.60 -34.33
N SER A 238 -81.16 31.12 -35.09
CA SER A 238 -80.98 30.79 -36.51
C SER A 238 -80.39 29.38 -36.71
N PRO A 239 -80.89 28.57 -37.67
CA PRO A 239 -80.46 27.17 -37.84
C PRO A 239 -79.06 26.98 -38.47
N PHE A 240 -78.30 28.06 -38.68
CA PHE A 240 -76.98 28.01 -39.34
C PHE A 240 -75.81 28.04 -38.33
N GLU A 241 -75.95 28.76 -37.21
CA GLU A 241 -74.94 28.84 -36.15
C GLU A 241 -74.92 27.57 -35.28
N ASP A 242 -76.09 26.94 -35.08
CA ASP A 242 -76.24 25.70 -34.29
C ASP A 242 -75.49 24.51 -34.90
N LYS A 243 -75.47 24.36 -36.24
CA LYS A 243 -74.72 23.28 -36.90
C LYS A 243 -73.21 23.41 -36.72
N GLN A 244 -72.69 24.63 -36.70
CA GLN A 244 -71.25 24.87 -36.52
C GLN A 244 -70.82 24.64 -35.07
N VAL A 245 -71.62 25.10 -34.10
CA VAL A 245 -71.39 24.87 -32.67
C VAL A 245 -71.48 23.37 -32.35
N GLN A 246 -72.46 22.66 -32.91
CA GLN A 246 -72.61 21.22 -32.69
C GLN A 246 -71.43 20.40 -33.25
N ALA A 247 -70.88 20.78 -34.41
CA ALA A 247 -69.67 20.16 -34.95
C ALA A 247 -68.44 20.42 -34.06
N HIS A 248 -68.27 21.64 -33.55
CA HIS A 248 -67.18 21.97 -32.63
C HIS A 248 -67.27 21.22 -31.30
N ILE A 249 -68.49 21.05 -30.76
CA ILE A 249 -68.74 20.26 -29.54
C ILE A 249 -68.36 18.79 -29.78
N GLN A 250 -68.73 18.22 -30.93
CA GLN A 250 -68.36 16.82 -31.24
C GLN A 250 -66.84 16.62 -31.37
N VAL A 251 -66.14 17.54 -32.05
CA VAL A 251 -64.67 17.49 -32.16
C VAL A 251 -64.00 17.64 -30.79
N SER A 252 -64.50 18.54 -29.94
CA SER A 252 -64.00 18.71 -28.57
C SER A 252 -64.22 17.45 -27.73
N LYS A 253 -65.40 16.83 -27.83
CA LYS A 253 -65.75 15.60 -27.11
C LYS A 253 -64.85 14.42 -27.51
N LEU A 254 -64.60 14.25 -28.81
CA LEU A 254 -63.66 13.24 -29.31
C LEU A 254 -62.22 13.47 -28.79
N LYS A 255 -61.79 14.73 -28.69
CA LYS A 255 -60.48 15.07 -28.09
C LYS A 255 -60.45 14.78 -26.59
N GLN A 256 -61.53 15.06 -25.88
CA GLN A 256 -61.69 14.76 -24.46
C GLN A 256 -61.62 13.26 -24.21
N ASP A 257 -62.33 12.45 -24.99
CA ASP A 257 -62.30 10.98 -24.87
C ASP A 257 -60.91 10.42 -25.17
N ARG A 258 -60.21 10.98 -26.17
CA ARG A 258 -58.83 10.60 -26.50
C ARG A 258 -57.85 10.91 -25.36
N LEU A 259 -57.94 12.10 -24.78
CA LEU A 259 -57.11 12.47 -23.62
C LEU A 259 -57.45 11.62 -22.40
N GLN A 260 -58.72 11.28 -22.20
CA GLN A 260 -59.15 10.42 -21.10
C GLN A 260 -58.58 9.01 -21.24
N GLN A 261 -58.58 8.44 -22.46
CA GLN A 261 -57.92 7.17 -22.75
C GLN A 261 -56.41 7.21 -22.48
N GLU A 262 -55.74 8.30 -22.85
CA GLU A 262 -54.31 8.49 -22.58
C GLU A 262 -54.03 8.59 -21.07
N ILE A 263 -54.88 9.30 -20.31
CA ILE A 263 -54.81 9.35 -18.84
C ILE A 263 -54.93 7.95 -18.24
N ASP A 264 -55.88 7.15 -18.71
CA ASP A 264 -56.11 5.81 -18.18
C ASP A 264 -54.98 4.84 -18.56
N GLN A 265 -54.41 4.98 -19.77
CA GLN A 265 -53.22 4.24 -20.18
C GLN A 265 -52.01 4.61 -19.32
N LEU A 266 -51.77 5.91 -19.08
CA LEU A 266 -50.68 6.38 -18.23
C LEU A 266 -50.86 5.94 -16.77
N LYS A 267 -52.08 5.90 -16.25
CA LYS A 267 -52.37 5.35 -14.91
C LYS A 267 -51.99 3.88 -14.79
N ILE A 268 -52.28 3.07 -15.81
CA ILE A 268 -51.90 1.65 -15.83
C ILE A 268 -50.38 1.52 -15.87
N GLN A 269 -49.69 2.29 -16.72
CA GLN A 269 -48.23 2.30 -16.78
C GLN A 269 -47.60 2.69 -15.45
N LEU A 270 -48.08 3.77 -14.82
CA LEU A 270 -47.62 4.21 -13.51
C LEU A 270 -47.79 3.11 -12.45
N LYS A 271 -48.96 2.47 -12.41
CA LYS A 271 -49.23 1.38 -11.46
C LYS A 271 -48.25 0.21 -11.64
N ASN A 272 -47.93 -0.15 -12.88
CA ASN A 272 -46.98 -1.22 -13.17
C ASN A 272 -45.56 -0.84 -12.71
N VAL A 273 -45.09 0.36 -13.06
CA VAL A 273 -43.77 0.84 -12.64
C VAL A 273 -43.65 0.93 -11.12
N VAL A 274 -44.69 1.39 -10.42
CA VAL A 274 -44.71 1.42 -8.95
C VAL A 274 -44.62 0.00 -8.35
N LEU A 275 -45.31 -0.98 -8.94
CA LEU A 275 -45.24 -2.37 -8.49
C LEU A 275 -43.85 -2.99 -8.73
N GLU A 276 -43.26 -2.75 -9.89
CA GLU A 276 -41.90 -3.20 -10.24
C GLU A 276 -40.87 -2.56 -9.29
N ASN A 277 -40.98 -1.27 -9.03
CA ASN A 277 -40.08 -0.56 -8.10
C ASN A 277 -40.20 -1.14 -6.68
N ARG A 278 -41.41 -1.37 -6.19
CA ARG A 278 -41.63 -2.01 -4.87
C ARG A 278 -41.08 -3.44 -4.81
N GLN A 279 -41.02 -4.16 -5.92
CA GLN A 279 -40.37 -5.47 -5.98
C GLN A 279 -38.84 -5.34 -5.96
N ALA A 280 -38.29 -4.42 -6.74
CA ALA A 280 -36.85 -4.14 -6.76
C ALA A 280 -36.33 -3.67 -5.38
N GLU A 281 -37.06 -2.81 -4.68
CA GLU A 281 -36.72 -2.36 -3.33
C GLU A 281 -36.65 -3.52 -2.32
N ARG A 282 -37.59 -4.47 -2.38
CA ARG A 282 -37.56 -5.66 -1.52
C ARG A 282 -36.32 -6.51 -1.78
N LEU A 283 -36.00 -6.77 -3.04
CA LEU A 283 -34.80 -7.52 -3.42
C LEU A 283 -33.53 -6.79 -2.97
N LEU A 284 -33.48 -5.46 -3.11
CA LEU A 284 -32.34 -4.67 -2.62
C LEU A 284 -32.19 -4.75 -1.11
N GLN A 285 -33.29 -4.76 -0.35
CA GLN A 285 -33.26 -4.95 1.10
C GLN A 285 -32.77 -6.35 1.48
N GLU A 286 -33.26 -7.40 0.83
CA GLU A 286 -32.82 -8.78 1.04
C GLU A 286 -31.32 -8.95 0.75
N VAL A 287 -30.85 -8.42 -0.37
CA VAL A 287 -29.43 -8.44 -0.73
C VAL A 287 -28.58 -7.65 0.28
N ARG A 288 -29.09 -6.51 0.77
CA ARG A 288 -28.38 -5.73 1.80
C ARG A 288 -28.26 -6.51 3.11
N LEU A 289 -29.33 -7.19 3.54
CA LEU A 289 -29.31 -8.02 4.75
C LEU A 289 -28.36 -9.20 4.61
N ALA A 290 -28.42 -9.94 3.50
CA ALA A 290 -27.51 -11.06 3.25
C ALA A 290 -26.04 -10.62 3.20
N LYS A 291 -25.74 -9.45 2.62
CA LYS A 291 -24.38 -8.88 2.62
C LYS A 291 -23.90 -8.54 4.03
N LEU A 292 -24.77 -8.00 4.88
CA LEU A 292 -24.43 -7.70 6.26
C LEU A 292 -24.12 -8.97 7.06
N GLU A 293 -24.92 -10.02 6.90
CA GLU A 293 -24.71 -11.31 7.57
C GLU A 293 -23.39 -11.98 7.14
N VAL A 294 -23.10 -12.01 5.84
CA VAL A 294 -21.82 -12.54 5.33
C VAL A 294 -20.63 -11.76 5.88
N ASN A 295 -20.76 -10.43 5.98
CA ASN A 295 -19.71 -9.56 6.51
C ASN A 295 -19.51 -9.79 8.01
N GLU A 296 -20.58 -9.92 8.79
CA GLU A 296 -20.51 -10.23 10.22
C GLU A 296 -19.83 -11.57 10.49
N ASN A 297 -20.19 -12.61 9.73
CA ASN A 297 -19.55 -13.92 9.80
C ASN A 297 -18.05 -13.85 9.42
N ALA A 298 -17.69 -13.03 8.44
CA ALA A 298 -16.28 -12.82 8.06
C ALA A 298 -15.48 -12.17 9.20
N TYR A 299 -16.04 -11.15 9.86
CA TYR A 299 -15.43 -10.52 11.03
C TYR A 299 -15.23 -11.51 12.19
N GLU A 300 -16.23 -12.35 12.47
CA GLU A 300 -16.13 -13.33 13.54
C GLU A 300 -15.06 -14.40 13.24
N MET A 301 -14.94 -14.83 11.98
CA MET A 301 -13.89 -15.75 11.56
C MET A 301 -12.49 -15.13 11.70
N GLU A 302 -12.30 -13.88 11.27
CA GLU A 302 -11.02 -13.17 11.42
C GLU A 302 -10.63 -12.97 12.90
N ASP A 303 -11.59 -12.62 13.77
CA ASP A 303 -11.35 -12.48 15.21
C ASP A 303 -10.95 -13.81 15.85
N ASN A 304 -11.63 -14.90 15.46
CA ASN A 304 -11.28 -16.24 15.91
C ASN A 304 -9.88 -16.67 15.44
N GLU A 305 -9.49 -16.33 14.22
CA GLU A 305 -8.13 -16.58 13.71
C GLU A 305 -7.08 -15.77 14.49
N ARG A 306 -7.34 -14.48 14.75
CA ARG A 306 -6.45 -13.66 15.60
C ARG A 306 -6.24 -14.29 16.97
N LYS A 307 -7.32 -14.72 17.63
CA LYS A 307 -7.27 -15.39 18.94
C LYS A 307 -6.50 -16.71 18.91
N LYS A 308 -6.59 -17.48 17.81
CA LYS A 308 -5.81 -18.72 17.64
C LYS A 308 -4.30 -18.45 17.64
N PHE A 309 -3.86 -17.35 17.04
CA PHE A 309 -2.45 -17.02 16.92
C PHE A 309 -1.87 -16.24 18.10
N GLU A 310 -2.69 -15.59 18.92
CA GLU A 310 -2.24 -14.78 20.06
C GLU A 310 -1.39 -15.59 21.06
N LYS A 311 -1.85 -16.79 21.45
CA LYS A 311 -1.13 -17.67 22.38
C LYS A 311 0.24 -18.15 21.85
N PRO A 312 0.35 -18.70 20.62
CA PRO A 312 1.65 -19.09 20.10
C PRO A 312 2.58 -17.89 19.89
N PHE A 313 2.08 -16.71 19.52
CA PHE A 313 2.92 -15.51 19.44
C PHE A 313 3.49 -15.12 20.81
N SER A 314 2.66 -15.11 21.85
CA SER A 314 3.12 -14.83 23.22
C SER A 314 4.17 -15.85 23.69
N THR A 315 3.97 -17.13 23.38
CA THR A 315 4.94 -18.19 23.71
C THR A 315 6.26 -17.99 22.97
N LEU A 316 6.19 -17.74 21.66
CA LEU A 316 7.36 -17.53 20.81
C LEU A 316 8.16 -16.29 21.22
N GLU A 317 7.48 -15.22 21.62
CA GLU A 317 8.11 -14.00 22.12
C GLU A 317 8.89 -14.26 23.42
N MET A 318 8.32 -15.02 24.35
CA MET A 318 9.04 -15.44 25.55
C MET A 318 10.28 -16.28 25.22
N GLU A 319 10.16 -17.25 24.32
CA GLU A 319 11.30 -18.09 23.89
C GLU A 319 12.39 -17.27 23.21
N TYR A 320 12.01 -16.36 22.31
CA TYR A 320 12.92 -15.46 21.64
C TYR A 320 13.72 -14.63 22.66
N ASN A 321 13.03 -14.02 23.63
CA ASN A 321 13.66 -13.22 24.67
C ASN A 321 14.61 -14.06 25.54
N GLN A 322 14.23 -15.30 25.88
CA GLN A 322 15.11 -16.22 26.59
C GLN A 322 16.37 -16.58 25.80
N ILE A 323 16.24 -16.82 24.48
CA ILE A 323 17.38 -17.13 23.62
C ILE A 323 18.33 -15.94 23.52
N GLN A 324 17.81 -14.73 23.36
CA GLN A 324 18.62 -13.51 23.32
C GLN A 324 19.38 -13.31 24.62
N GLU A 325 18.71 -13.49 25.77
CA GLU A 325 19.35 -13.35 27.08
C GLU A 325 20.45 -14.40 27.30
N ARG A 326 20.19 -15.67 26.92
CA ARG A 326 21.21 -16.73 27.00
C ARG A 326 22.43 -16.42 26.12
N ARG A 327 22.22 -15.86 24.93
CA ARG A 327 23.33 -15.43 24.04
C ARG A 327 24.15 -14.31 24.65
N ARG A 328 23.48 -13.32 25.25
CA ARG A 328 24.15 -12.20 25.95
C ARG A 328 25.04 -12.70 27.08
N LEU A 329 24.51 -13.56 27.95
CA LEU A 329 25.25 -14.13 29.08
C LEU A 329 26.40 -15.04 28.61
N ALA A 330 26.21 -15.80 27.53
CA ALA A 330 27.27 -16.64 26.98
C ALA A 330 28.43 -15.82 26.43
N GLU A 331 28.15 -14.69 25.76
CA GLU A 331 29.19 -13.80 25.27
C GLU A 331 29.94 -13.12 26.41
N GLU A 332 29.23 -12.65 27.43
CA GLU A 332 29.87 -12.06 28.63
C GLU A 332 30.81 -13.06 29.33
N LYS A 333 30.39 -14.32 29.47
CA LYS A 333 31.24 -15.39 30.01
C LYS A 333 32.49 -15.63 29.15
N ARG A 334 32.35 -15.68 27.83
CA ARG A 334 33.51 -15.81 26.92
C ARG A 334 34.49 -14.65 27.08
N GLN A 335 33.98 -13.42 27.21
CA GLN A 335 34.82 -12.25 27.41
C GLN A 335 35.57 -12.29 28.76
N GLU A 336 34.92 -12.78 29.83
CA GLU A 336 35.59 -12.97 31.12
C GLU A 336 36.68 -14.06 31.05
N GLU A 337 36.38 -15.20 30.41
CA GLU A 337 37.35 -16.29 30.21
C GLU A 337 38.57 -15.81 29.40
N ILE A 338 38.35 -15.02 28.34
CA ILE A 338 39.43 -14.41 27.56
C ILE A 338 40.28 -13.48 28.44
N ARG A 339 39.66 -12.60 29.23
CA ARG A 339 40.37 -11.70 30.15
C ARG A 339 41.20 -12.46 31.18
N GLU A 340 40.65 -13.55 31.74
CA GLU A 340 41.36 -14.40 32.69
C GLU A 340 42.55 -15.12 32.04
N LEU A 341 42.36 -15.66 30.83
CA LEU A 341 43.42 -16.31 30.05
C LEU A 341 44.53 -15.32 29.67
N GLU A 342 44.18 -14.08 29.30
CA GLU A 342 45.16 -13.04 29.03
C GLU A 342 46.01 -12.72 30.26
N LEU A 343 45.38 -12.61 31.44
CA LEU A 343 46.10 -12.37 32.70
C LEU A 343 47.04 -13.53 33.02
N LYS A 344 46.56 -14.77 32.91
CA LYS A 344 47.39 -15.98 33.10
C LYS A 344 48.56 -16.02 32.11
N THR A 345 48.31 -15.67 30.86
CA THR A 345 49.34 -15.63 29.80
C THR A 345 50.38 -14.56 30.07
N LYS A 346 49.97 -13.35 30.45
CA LYS A 346 50.89 -12.25 30.84
C LYS A 346 51.77 -12.67 32.03
N ALA A 347 51.19 -13.29 33.06
CA ALA A 347 51.94 -13.81 34.20
C ALA A 347 52.95 -14.91 33.79
N ALA A 348 52.53 -15.86 32.95
CA ALA A 348 53.41 -16.91 32.45
C ALA A 348 54.60 -16.34 31.64
N ILE A 349 54.36 -15.36 30.77
CA ILE A 349 55.41 -14.68 30.00
C ILE A 349 56.42 -14.01 30.93
N LEU A 350 55.97 -13.32 31.98
CA LEU A 350 56.86 -12.68 32.96
C LEU A 350 57.74 -13.70 33.69
N ILE A 351 57.14 -14.80 34.16
CA ILE A 351 57.89 -15.88 34.85
C ILE A 351 58.93 -16.50 33.91
N GLN A 352 58.54 -16.80 32.67
CA GLN A 352 59.44 -17.36 31.65
C GLN A 352 60.60 -16.42 31.32
N ALA A 353 60.31 -15.13 31.11
CA ALA A 353 61.33 -14.11 30.83
C ALA A 353 62.30 -13.97 32.01
N TRP A 354 61.79 -13.94 33.25
CA TRP A 354 62.60 -13.88 34.45
C TRP A 354 63.52 -15.10 34.58
N TRP A 355 63.00 -16.31 34.40
CA TRP A 355 63.78 -17.55 34.46
C TRP A 355 64.86 -17.62 33.38
N ARG A 356 64.54 -17.26 32.14
CA ARG A 356 65.51 -17.19 31.04
C ARG A 356 66.61 -16.17 31.36
N GLY A 357 66.25 -14.99 31.85
CA GLY A 357 67.20 -13.97 32.29
C GLY A 357 68.10 -14.43 33.45
N TYR A 358 67.54 -15.08 34.47
CA TYR A 358 68.30 -15.67 35.58
C TYR A 358 69.28 -16.73 35.09
N SER A 359 68.83 -17.63 34.22
CA SER A 359 69.66 -18.71 33.67
C SER A 359 70.86 -18.17 32.89
N VAL A 360 70.65 -17.14 32.05
CA VAL A 360 71.74 -16.46 31.32
C VAL A 360 72.72 -15.81 32.29
N ARG A 361 72.23 -15.05 33.28
CA ARG A 361 73.10 -14.41 34.31
C ARG A 361 73.91 -15.43 35.09
N LYS A 362 73.31 -16.56 35.48
CA LYS A 362 73.99 -17.67 36.16
C LYS A 362 75.07 -18.28 35.28
N ALA A 363 74.79 -18.53 34.00
CA ALA A 363 75.77 -19.04 33.05
C ALA A 363 76.95 -18.07 32.84
N LEU A 364 76.68 -16.76 32.72
CA LEU A 364 77.71 -15.72 32.62
C LEU A 364 78.56 -15.64 33.90
N LYS A 365 77.95 -15.73 35.08
CA LYS A 365 78.67 -15.75 36.37
C LYS A 365 79.60 -16.97 36.48
N ASN A 366 79.15 -18.14 36.02
CA ASN A 366 79.97 -19.36 35.99
C ASN A 366 81.12 -19.25 34.97
N LYS A 367 80.90 -18.65 33.79
CA LYS A 367 81.96 -18.35 32.82
C LYS A 367 82.97 -17.32 33.34
N ALA A 368 82.53 -16.30 34.06
CA ALA A 368 83.41 -15.31 34.68
C ALA A 368 84.30 -15.94 35.77
N LYS A 369 83.74 -16.84 36.59
CA LYS A 369 84.50 -17.61 37.58
C LYS A 369 85.52 -18.56 36.93
N SER A 370 85.17 -19.25 35.85
CA SER A 370 86.13 -20.14 35.16
C SER A 370 87.25 -19.38 34.45
N LYS A 371 86.97 -18.20 33.85
CA LYS A 371 88.02 -17.32 33.30
C LYS A 371 88.96 -16.79 34.39
N LYS A 372 88.46 -16.46 35.59
CA LYS A 372 89.30 -16.02 36.72
C LYS A 372 90.20 -17.16 37.23
N ALA A 373 89.68 -18.39 37.35
CA ALA A 373 90.46 -19.57 37.74
C ALA A 373 91.52 -19.97 36.68
N LYS A 374 91.26 -19.76 35.38
CA LYS A 374 92.24 -20.03 34.31
C LYS A 374 93.35 -18.96 34.23
N ARG A 375 93.08 -17.74 34.68
CA ARG A 375 94.07 -16.63 34.71
C ARG A 375 95.07 -16.75 35.87
N ASP A 376 94.67 -17.37 37.00
CA ASP A 376 95.60 -17.64 38.12
C ASP A 376 96.52 -18.84 37.88
N LYS A 377 96.13 -19.81 37.03
CA LYS A 377 96.96 -21.00 36.73
C LYS A 377 98.12 -20.76 35.75
N GLY A 378 98.28 -19.52 35.24
CA GLY A 378 99.29 -19.13 34.24
C GLY A 378 100.47 -18.31 34.78
N LYS A 379 100.49 -17.92 36.06
CA LYS A 379 101.63 -17.24 36.70
C LYS A 379 102.38 -18.22 37.60
N GLY A 380 103.28 -19.02 37.04
CA GLY A 380 104.22 -19.78 37.86
C GLY A 380 104.72 -21.08 37.25
N LYS A 381 105.49 -21.00 36.15
CA LYS A 381 106.54 -21.99 35.83
C LYS A 381 107.42 -21.41 34.70
N GLY A 382 108.53 -20.80 35.10
CA GLY A 382 109.51 -20.25 34.17
C GLY A 382 110.54 -19.34 34.82
N LYS A 383 111.42 -19.90 35.67
CA LYS A 383 112.85 -19.51 35.84
C LYS A 383 113.44 -20.12 37.13
N LYS A 384 114.34 -21.09 36.98
CA LYS A 384 115.78 -20.93 37.26
C LYS A 384 116.53 -22.24 37.02
N THR A 385 117.46 -22.14 36.07
CA THR A 385 118.71 -22.89 35.89
C THR A 385 119.46 -23.13 37.21
N LYS A 386 119.96 -24.36 37.40
CA LYS A 386 121.40 -24.63 37.48
C LYS A 386 121.66 -26.11 37.18
#